data_AF-A0A7X7J988-F1
#
_entry.id   AF-A0A7X7J988-F1
#
_cell.length_a   1.000
_cell.length_b   1.000
_cell.length_c   1.000
_cell.angle_alpha   90.00
_cell.angle_beta   90.00
_cell.angle_gamma   90.00
#
_symmetry.space_group_name_H-M   'P 1'
#
loop_
_entity.id
_entity.type
_entity.pdbx_description
1 polymer ?
#
loop_
_entity_poly.entity_id
_entity_poly.type
_entity_poly.pdbx_seq_one_letter_code
_entity_poly.pdbx_strand_id
1 'polypeptide(L)' 'KLDKDVAGLEKTIAAAGGEEAIEKKARAFRDHVLPGMDAVRASADALEAIVDSKLWPLPSYAEMLFYR' A
#
# COMPACT_ATOMS: atom_id res chain seq x y z
N LYS A 1 5.82 -9.88 -7.36
CA LYS A 1 5.36 -8.54 -7.81
C LYS A 1 5.12 -7.64 -6.60
N LEU A 2 4.29 -8.08 -5.65
CA LEU A 2 4.06 -7.38 -4.37
C LEU A 2 5.36 -6.97 -3.65
N ASP A 3 6.32 -7.88 -3.46
CA ASP A 3 7.57 -7.57 -2.75
C ASP A 3 8.37 -6.42 -3.39
N LYS A 4 8.36 -6.32 -4.71
CA LYS A 4 9.02 -5.24 -5.44
C LYS A 4 8.31 -3.90 -5.20
N ASP A 5 6.99 -3.92 -5.21
CA ASP A 5 6.19 -2.72 -4.99
C ASP A 5 6.31 -2.24 -3.53
N VAL A 6 6.36 -3.17 -2.57
CA VAL A 6 6.62 -2.88 -1.15
C VAL A 6 8.01 -2.27 -0.96
N ALA A 7 9.06 -2.89 -1.53
CA ALA A 7 10.41 -2.34 -1.46
C ALA A 7 10.50 -0.95 -2.13
N GLY A 8 9.75 -0.73 -3.21
CA GLY A 8 9.62 0.57 -3.85
C GLY A 8 8.98 1.61 -2.92
N LEU A 9 7.87 1.25 -2.27
CA LEU A 9 7.16 2.11 -1.31
C LEU A 9 8.06 2.47 -0.11
N GLU A 10 8.75 1.50 0.49
CA GLU A 10 9.67 1.73 1.61
C GLU A 10 10.74 2.78 1.25
N LYS A 11 11.30 2.70 0.04
CA LYS A 11 12.27 3.68 -0.45
C LYS A 11 11.66 5.09 -0.57
N THR A 12 10.43 5.20 -1.08
CA THR A 12 9.75 6.51 -1.19
C THR A 12 9.41 7.12 0.17
N ILE A 13 9.03 6.28 1.14
CA ILE A 13 8.76 6.71 2.51
C ILE A 13 10.05 7.19 3.19
N ALA A 14 11.16 6.46 3.03
CA ALA A 14 12.45 6.86 3.59
C ALA A 14 12.92 8.20 3.01
N ALA A 15 12.78 8.39 1.69
CA ALA A 15 13.13 9.64 1.02
C ALA A 15 12.25 10.82 1.49
N ALA A 16 10.93 10.64 1.52
CA ALA A 16 10.01 11.68 1.99
C ALA A 16 10.17 11.97 3.49
N GLY A 17 10.54 10.96 4.28
CA GLY A 17 10.80 11.08 5.71
C GLY A 17 11.99 11.97 6.06
N GLY A 18 13.03 11.96 5.22
CA GLY A 18 14.26 12.75 5.38
C GLY A 18 14.14 14.24 5.03
N GLU A 19 13.01 14.69 4.49
CA GLU A 19 12.76 16.11 4.22
C GLU A 19 12.51 16.89 5.52
N GLU A 20 13.33 17.91 5.80
CA GLU A 20 13.19 18.74 7.00
C GLU A 20 12.10 19.81 6.86
N ALA A 21 11.92 20.34 5.64
CA ALA A 21 10.90 21.35 5.38
C ALA A 21 9.50 20.72 5.31
N ILE A 22 8.62 21.12 6.22
CA ILE A 22 7.26 20.55 6.37
C ILE A 22 6.47 20.59 5.06
N GLU A 23 6.54 21.70 4.30
CA GLU A 23 5.82 21.81 3.03
C GLU A 23 6.35 20.81 1.98
N LYS A 24 7.67 20.69 1.85
CA LYS A 24 8.31 19.75 0.91
C LYS A 24 8.02 18.31 1.30
N LYS A 25 8.07 18.00 2.60
CA LYS A 25 7.68 16.71 3.15
C LYS A 25 6.24 16.36 2.79
N ALA A 26 5.30 17.27 3.06
CA ALA A 26 3.89 17.05 2.73
C ALA A 26 3.67 16.78 1.24
N ARG A 27 4.34 17.55 0.36
CA ARG A 27 4.30 17.33 -1.09
C ARG A 27 4.91 15.99 -1.49
N ALA A 28 6.05 15.61 -0.93
CA ALA A 28 6.70 14.32 -1.21
C ALA A 28 5.81 13.13 -0.80
N PHE A 29 5.13 13.20 0.34
CA PHE A 29 4.18 12.16 0.73
C PHE A 29 2.98 12.08 -0.22
N ARG A 30 2.42 13.24 -0.61
CA ARG A 30 1.29 13.28 -1.53
C ARG A 30 1.66 12.78 -2.93
N ASP A 31 2.79 13.21 -3.46
CA ASP A 31 3.15 13.03 -4.88
C ASP A 31 3.94 11.74 -5.14
N HIS A 32 4.55 11.13 -4.11
CA HIS A 32 5.39 9.95 -4.26
C HIS A 32 4.97 8.77 -3.39
N VAL A 33 4.62 9.02 -2.12
CA VAL A 33 4.21 7.92 -1.21
C VAL A 33 2.82 7.43 -1.55
N LEU A 34 1.83 8.31 -1.77
CA LEU A 34 0.47 7.89 -2.12
C LEU A 34 0.42 7.04 -3.41
N PRO A 35 1.05 7.44 -4.54
CA PRO A 35 1.09 6.58 -5.72
C PRO A 35 1.80 5.24 -5.47
N GLY A 36 2.82 5.22 -4.61
CA GLY A 36 3.47 3.97 -4.19
C GLY A 36 2.53 3.05 -3.41
N MET A 37 1.70 3.61 -2.52
CA MET A 37 0.67 2.86 -1.78
C MET A 37 -0.37 2.27 -2.74
N ASP A 38 -0.78 3.01 -3.77
CA ASP A 38 -1.73 2.53 -4.78
C ASP A 38 -1.14 1.37 -5.60
N ALA A 39 0.16 1.41 -5.92
CA ALA A 39 0.83 0.31 -6.60
C ALA A 39 0.86 -0.97 -5.75
N VAL A 40 1.18 -0.85 -4.45
CA VAL A 40 1.13 -1.98 -3.51
C VAL A 40 -0.29 -2.52 -3.38
N ARG A 41 -1.29 -1.64 -3.23
CA ARG A 41 -2.70 -2.02 -3.18
C ARG A 41 -3.12 -2.82 -4.42
N ALA A 42 -2.83 -2.32 -5.62
CA ALA A 42 -3.18 -3.01 -6.86
C ALA A 42 -2.55 -4.42 -6.95
N SER A 43 -1.33 -4.59 -6.43
CA SER A 43 -0.69 -5.92 -6.34
C SER A 43 -1.33 -6.82 -5.28
N ALA A 44 -1.74 -6.27 -4.14
CA ALA A 44 -2.42 -7.02 -3.08
C ALA A 44 -3.85 -7.45 -3.48
N ASP A 45 -4.63 -6.55 -4.06
CA ASP A 45 -6.00 -6.82 -4.52
C ASP A 45 -6.00 -7.91 -5.62
N ALA A 46 -5.00 -7.90 -6.50
CA ALA A 46 -4.83 -8.96 -7.50
C ALA A 46 -4.52 -10.32 -6.87
N LEU A 47 -3.82 -10.34 -5.73
CA LEU A 47 -3.55 -11.57 -4.98
C LEU A 47 -4.80 -12.05 -4.22
N GLU A 48 -5.57 -11.13 -3.63
CA GLU A 48 -6.85 -11.44 -2.97
C GLU A 48 -7.79 -12.20 -3.91
N ALA A 49 -7.84 -11.81 -5.19
CA ALA A 49 -8.71 -12.45 -6.18
C ALA A 49 -8.30 -13.88 -6.59
N ILE A 50 -7.05 -14.30 -6.33
CA ILE A 50 -6.52 -15.60 -6.78
C ILE A 50 -6.17 -16.55 -5.63
N VAL A 51 -5.95 -16.03 -4.42
CA VAL A 51 -5.65 -16.84 -3.24
C VAL A 51 -6.95 -17.35 -2.64
N ASP A 52 -6.95 -18.61 -2.18
CA ASP A 52 -8.09 -19.20 -1.48
C ASP A 52 -8.42 -18.39 -0.21
N SER A 53 -9.71 -18.13 0.03
CA SER A 53 -10.16 -17.30 1.15
C SER A 53 -9.74 -17.84 2.52
N LYS A 54 -9.52 -19.16 2.66
CA LYS A 54 -9.03 -19.75 3.92
C LYS A 54 -7.56 -19.51 4.18
N LEU A 55 -6.79 -19.19 3.14
CA LEU A 55 -5.35 -18.91 3.22
C LEU A 55 -5.05 -17.40 3.24
N TRP A 56 -6.02 -16.57 2.86
CA TRP A 56 -5.88 -15.11 2.92
C TRP A 56 -5.96 -14.63 4.38
N PRO A 57 -4.91 -13.98 4.92
CA PRO A 57 -4.84 -13.65 6.35
C PRO A 57 -5.70 -12.46 6.76
N LEU A 58 -6.22 -11.69 5.80
CA LEU A 58 -7.03 -10.50 6.03
C LEU A 58 -8.50 -10.80 5.71
N PRO A 59 -9.46 -10.23 6.46
CA PRO A 59 -10.86 -10.31 6.06
C PRO A 59 -11.07 -9.57 4.74
N SER A 60 -11.86 -10.16 3.84
CA SER A 60 -12.30 -9.52 2.60
C SER A 60 -13.22 -8.33 2.90
N TYR A 61 -13.40 -7.46 1.91
CA TYR A 61 -14.36 -6.34 2.05
C TYR A 61 -15.79 -6.80 2.32
N ALA A 62 -16.21 -7.94 1.77
CA ALA A 62 -17.53 -8.49 2.02
C ALA A 62 -17.69 -8.90 3.49
N GLU A 63 -16.67 -9.53 4.05
CA GLU A 63 -16.62 -9.91 5.47
C GLU A 63 -16.60 -8.67 6.38
N MET A 64 -15.79 -7.67 6.06
CA MET A 64 -15.70 -6.45 6.86
C MET A 64 -16.99 -5.62 6.89
N LEU A 65 -17.72 -5.57 5.77
CA LEU A 65 -18.86 -4.67 5.62
C LEU A 65 -20.23 -5.32 5.89
N PHE A 66 -20.34 -6.64 5.70
CA PHE A 66 -21.65 -7.32 5.70
C PHE A 66 -21.73 -8.56 6.59
N TYR A 67 -20.62 -9.19 6.96
CA TYR A 67 -20.66 -10.26 7.95
C TYR A 67 -20.72 -9.65 9.35
N ARG A 68 -21.78 -9.99 10.09
CA ARG A 68 -22.04 -9.54 11.46
C ARG A 68 -21.98 -10.72 12.42
#